data_AF-A0AAE4NPR4-F1
#
_entry.id   AF-A0AAE4NPR4-F1
#
_cell.length_a   1.000
_cell.length_b   1.000
_cell.length_c   1.000
_cell.angle_alpha   90.00
_cell.angle_beta   90.00
_cell.angle_gamma   90.00
#
_symmetry.space_group_name_H-M   'P 1'
#
loop_
_entity.id
_entity.type
_entity.pdbx_description
1 polymer ?
#
loop_
_entity_poly.entity_id
_entity_poly.type
_entity_poly.pdbx_seq_one_letter_code
_entity_poly.pdbx_strand_id
1 'polypeptide(L)' 'MKVITKEEIIAQTGISKSVASRVIREGKQEMVKRGYPFYSSKRLSFCPLDIVNDMLGLDLKGLEYNALKSIS' A
#
# COMPACT_ATOMS: atom_id res chain seq x y z
N MET A 1 -4.55 -10.92 6.79
CA MET A 1 -3.50 -9.93 6.46
C MET A 1 -3.90 -9.24 5.17
N LYS A 2 -4.24 -7.94 5.23
CA LYS A 2 -4.60 -7.17 4.04
C LYS A 2 -3.33 -6.53 3.47
N VAL A 3 -3.16 -6.60 2.16
CA VAL A 3 -2.05 -5.97 1.44
C VAL A 3 -2.61 -4.92 0.50
N ILE A 4 -1.76 -3.98 0.12
CA ILE A 4 -2.10 -2.95 -0.84
C ILE A 4 -0.96 -2.77 -1.85
N THR A 5 -1.36 -2.57 -3.09
CA THR A 5 -0.52 -2.26 -4.24
C THR A 5 -0.59 -0.78 -4.58
N LYS A 6 0.38 -0.29 -5.36
CA LYS A 6 0.38 1.10 -5.83
C LYS A 6 -0.87 1.41 -6.67
N GLU A 7 -1.37 0.45 -7.45
CA GLU A 7 -2.58 0.60 -8.27
C GLU A 7 -3.82 0.88 -7.41
N GLU A 8 -3.95 0.16 -6.30
CA GLU A 8 -5.07 0.34 -5.36
C GLU A 8 -4.99 1.66 -4.60
N ILE A 9 -3.77 2.05 -4.21
CA ILE A 9 -3.53 3.38 -3.63
C ILE A 9 -4.03 4.45 -4.61
N ILE A 10 -3.58 4.40 -5.87
CA ILE A 10 -3.98 5.37 -6.91
C ILE A 10 -5.50 5.38 -7.07
N ALA A 11 -6.15 4.22 -7.14
CA ALA A 11 -7.59 4.11 -7.32
C ALA A 11 -8.39 4.71 -6.15
N GLN A 12 -7.90 4.57 -4.91
CA GLN A 12 -8.61 4.99 -3.70
C GLN A 12 -8.35 6.46 -3.32
N THR A 13 -7.18 6.98 -3.66
CA THR A 13 -6.72 8.31 -3.18
C THR A 13 -6.56 9.34 -4.29
N GLY A 14 -6.48 8.91 -5.55
CA GLY A 14 -6.25 9.80 -6.69
C GLY A 14 -4.82 10.36 -6.79
N ILE A 15 -3.88 9.97 -5.92
CA ILE A 15 -2.49 10.41 -6.04
C ILE A 15 -1.79 9.82 -7.27
N SER A 16 -0.80 10.55 -7.77
CA SER A 16 -0.05 10.14 -8.95
C SER A 16 0.72 8.85 -8.73
N LYS A 17 0.98 8.12 -9.82
CA LYS A 17 1.75 6.87 -9.82
C LYS A 17 3.12 7.00 -9.16
N SER A 18 3.77 8.15 -9.32
CA SER A 18 5.08 8.44 -8.71
C SER A 18 4.99 8.47 -7.18
N VAL A 19 3.98 9.18 -6.66
CA VAL A 19 3.72 9.29 -5.21
C VAL A 19 3.32 7.93 -4.64
N ALA A 20 2.39 7.22 -5.28
CA ALA A 20 1.99 5.88 -4.82
C ALA A 20 3.15 4.89 -4.79
N SER A 21 4.04 4.93 -5.79
CA SER A 21 5.25 4.09 -5.81
C SER A 21 6.22 4.45 -4.68
N ARG A 22 6.32 5.75 -4.33
CA ARG A 22 7.12 6.23 -3.22
C ARG A 22 6.56 5.77 -1.87
N VAL A 23 5.24 5.83 -1.68
CA VAL A 23 4.55 5.32 -0.48
C VAL A 23 4.84 3.84 -0.26
N ILE A 24 4.70 3.01 -1.30
CA ILE A 24 5.04 1.58 -1.21
C ILE A 24 6.52 1.37 -0.84
N ARG A 25 7.43 2.19 -1.39
CA ARG A 25 8.85 2.10 -1.04
C ARG A 25 9.10 2.47 0.41
N GLU A 26 8.50 3.54 0.91
CA GLU A 26 8.63 3.99 2.30
C GLU A 26 8.04 2.96 3.27
N GLY A 27 6.87 2.38 2.95
CA GLY A 27 6.26 1.32 3.76
C GLY A 27 7.11 0.06 3.83
N LYS A 28 7.75 -0.32 2.72
CA LYS A 28 8.71 -1.44 2.73
C LYS A 28 9.92 -1.15 3.62
N GLN A 29 10.45 0.07 3.57
CA GLN A 29 11.56 0.46 4.44
C GLN A 29 11.15 0.41 5.92
N GLU A 30 9.93 0.85 6.23
CA GLU A 30 9.38 0.78 7.58
C GLU A 30 9.24 -0.68 8.06
N MET A 31 8.74 -1.58 7.22
CA MET A 31 8.69 -3.01 7.52
C MET A 31 10.08 -3.62 7.76
N VAL A 32 11.08 -3.21 6.99
CA VAL A 32 12.47 -3.65 7.21
C VAL A 32 12.99 -3.15 8.56
N LYS A 33 12.72 -1.88 8.93
CA LYS A 33 13.09 -1.33 10.24
C LYS A 33 12.43 -2.07 11.40
N ARG A 34 11.18 -2.51 11.22
CA ARG A 34 10.43 -3.31 12.21
C ARG A 34 10.95 -4.76 12.34
N GLY A 35 11.98 -5.15 11.59
CA GLY A 35 12.62 -6.47 11.68
C GLY A 35 12.16 -7.48 10.63
N TYR A 36 11.45 -7.05 9.58
CA TYR A 36 11.00 -7.91 8.48
C TYR A 36 11.86 -7.74 7.23
N PRO A 37 13.01 -8.43 7.10
CA PRO A 37 13.92 -8.29 5.95
C PRO A 37 13.30 -8.72 4.62
N PHE A 38 12.21 -9.50 4.66
CA PHE A 38 11.42 -9.90 3.50
C PHE A 38 11.04 -8.72 2.59
N TYR A 39 10.74 -7.55 3.17
CA TYR A 39 10.31 -6.36 2.44
C TYR A 39 11.44 -5.57 1.77
N SER A 40 12.70 -5.97 2.00
CA SER A 40 13.87 -5.37 1.34
C SER A 40 13.95 -5.72 -0.16
N SER A 41 13.24 -6.78 -0.59
CA SER A 41 13.28 -7.23 -1.98
C SER A 41 12.74 -6.21 -2.98
N LYS A 42 13.50 -6.00 -4.07
CA LYS A 42 13.09 -5.14 -5.20
C LYS A 42 11.90 -5.72 -5.99
N ARG A 43 11.68 -7.03 -5.92
CA ARG A 43 10.59 -7.72 -6.64
C ARG A 43 9.23 -7.57 -5.94
N LEU A 44 9.23 -7.11 -4.69
CA LEU A 44 8.02 -6.91 -3.91
C LEU A 44 7.39 -5.55 -4.25
N SER A 45 6.21 -5.58 -4.85
CA SER A 45 5.45 -4.40 -5.28
C SER A 45 4.25 -4.07 -4.37
N PHE A 46 4.13 -4.76 -3.24
CA PHE A 46 3.05 -4.57 -2.26
C PHE A 46 3.59 -4.34 -0.85
N CYS A 47 2.75 -3.77 0.00
CA CYS A 47 3.01 -3.52 1.41
C CYS A 47 1.76 -3.91 2.24
N PRO A 48 1.87 -4.23 3.54
CA PRO A 48 0.70 -4.41 4.38
C PRO A 48 -0.12 -3.12 4.44
N LEU A 49 -1.43 -3.26 4.41
CA LEU A 49 -2.39 -2.16 4.42
C LEU A 49 -2.22 -1.30 5.68
N ASP A 50 -2.08 -1.94 6.84
CA ASP A 50 -1.98 -1.26 8.14
C ASP A 50 -0.82 -0.25 8.19
N ILE A 51 0.33 -0.62 7.60
CA ILE A 51 1.52 0.26 7.53
C ILE A 51 1.27 1.44 6.60
N VAL A 52 0.58 1.22 5.49
CA VAL A 52 0.26 2.28 4.53
C VAL A 52 -0.78 3.23 5.12
N ASN A 53 -1.77 2.71 5.85
CA ASN A 53 -2.78 3.51 6.54
C ASN A 53 -2.13 4.38 7.63
N ASP A 54 -1.23 3.80 8.43
CA ASP A 54 -0.47 4.51 9.47
C ASP A 54 0.40 5.63 8.87
N MET A 55 1.11 5.35 7.78
CA MET A 55 1.94 6.35 7.09
C MET A 55 1.13 7.49 6.46
N LEU A 56 -0.03 7.19 5.88
CA LEU A 56 -0.85 8.19 5.17
C LEU A 56 -1.85 8.91 6.08
N GLY A 57 -2.14 8.37 7.27
CA GLY A 57 -3.24 8.84 8.13
C GLY A 57 -4.61 8.63 7.49
N LEU A 58 -4.74 7.63 6.61
CA LEU A 58 -5.95 7.32 5.85
C LEU A 58 -6.40 5.87 6.13
N ASP A 59 -7.70 5.62 6.06
CA ASP A 59 -8.24 4.26 6.12
C ASP A 59 -8.52 3.72 4.71
N LEU A 60 -7.48 3.15 4.09
CA LEU A 60 -7.62 2.48 2.79
C LEU A 60 -8.20 1.08 2.99
N LYS A 61 -8.94 0.59 1.99
CA LYS A 61 -9.60 -0.72 2.01
C LYS A 61 -8.87 -1.80 1.19
N GLY A 62 -7.80 -1.43 0.47
CA GLY A 62 -7.06 -2.34 -0.41
C GLY A 62 -7.97 -3.02 -1.44
N LEU A 63 -7.83 -4.33 -1.64
CA LEU A 63 -8.55 -5.13 -2.65
C LEU A 63 -10.07 -5.02 -2.53
N GLU A 64 -10.61 -4.82 -1.33
CA GLU A 64 -12.05 -4.70 -1.08
C GLU A 64 -12.65 -3.45 -1.73
N TYR A 65 -11.84 -2.43 -2.03
CA TYR A 65 -12.31 -1.26 -2.77
C TYR A 65 -12.87 -1.62 -4.15
N ASN A 66 -12.21 -2.54 -4.87
CA ASN A 66 -12.68 -2.96 -6.19
C ASN A 66 -13.98 -3.76 -6.10
N ALA A 67 -14.16 -4.57 -5.05
CA ALA A 67 -15.40 -5.29 -4.82
C ALA A 67 -16.57 -4.33 -4.51
N LEU A 68 -16.33 -3.28 -3.71
CA LEU A 68 -17.34 -2.26 -3.39
C LEU A 68 -17.70 -1.40 -4.60
N LYS A 69 -16.70 -1.04 -5.42
CA LYS A 69 -16.89 -0.23 -6.63
C LYS A 69 -17.70 -0.97 -7.70
N SER A 70 -17.58 -2.29 -7.81
CA SER A 70 -18.36 -3.08 -8.77
C SER A 70 -19.83 -3.25 -8.38
N ILE A 71 -20.18 -2.96 -7.12
CA ILE A 71 -21.56 -3.05 -6.61
C ILE A 71 -22.30 -1.70 -6.72
N SER A 72 -21.55 -0.59 -6.85
CA SER A 72 -22.09 0.77 -7.03
C SER A 72 -22.21 1.14 -8.51
#